data_AF-B5RN83-F1
#
_entry.id   AF-B5RN83-F1
#
_cell.length_a   1.000
_cell.length_b   1.000
_cell.length_c   1.000
_cell.angle_alpha   90.00
_cell.angle_beta   90.00
_cell.angle_gamma   90.00
#
_symmetry.space_group_name_H-M   'P 1'
#
loop_
_entity.id
_entity.type
_entity.pdbx_description
1 polymer ?
#
loop_
_entity_poly.entity_id
_entity_poly.type
_entity_poly.pdbx_seq_one_letter_code
_entity_poly.pdbx_strand_id
1 'polypeptide(L)'
;MAGMDEVYLAFGYSSGFTRAFGDFASKLVATPELVTKNKAKLRDFFMKIRKCAKAYYLDAYETLQENLGTLEVLSAAEVKSLHDNLALLKAERDKLVSNVVQPLKDKYPIIGEYFADPGSDKISNTLTADEIETYWNTLSAEFDSICNEIIKISGKIKGILDNIKVKG
;
A
#
# COMPACT_ATOMS: atom_id res chain seq x y z
N MET A 1 -14.30 11.97 -4.08
CA MET A 1 -14.50 10.92 -3.04
C MET A 1 -13.55 9.74 -3.23
N ALA A 2 -13.37 9.19 -4.44
CA ALA A 2 -12.48 8.02 -4.69
C ALA A 2 -11.02 8.12 -4.18
N GLY A 3 -10.39 9.30 -4.20
CA GLY A 3 -8.98 9.44 -3.79
C GLY A 3 -8.71 9.38 -2.27
N MET A 4 -9.74 9.54 -1.43
CA MET A 4 -9.62 9.36 0.03
C MET A 4 -9.66 7.86 0.39
N ASP A 5 -10.54 7.09 -0.26
CA ASP A 5 -10.68 5.66 0.00
C ASP A 5 -9.42 4.87 -0.36
N GLU A 6 -8.74 5.22 -1.46
CA GLU A 6 -7.48 4.58 -1.87
C GLU A 6 -6.33 4.81 -0.86
N VAL A 7 -6.31 5.95 -0.16
CA VAL A 7 -5.30 6.22 0.88
C VAL A 7 -5.58 5.41 2.13
N TYR A 8 -6.84 5.32 2.55
CA TYR A 8 -7.19 4.48 3.69
C TYR A 8 -6.96 3.00 3.38
N LEU A 9 -7.28 2.55 2.17
CA LEU A 9 -6.94 1.21 1.68
C LEU A 9 -5.42 0.96 1.71
N ALA A 10 -4.61 1.92 1.28
CA ALA A 10 -3.15 1.84 1.36
C ALA A 10 -2.62 1.61 2.78
N PHE A 11 -3.34 2.13 3.78
CA PHE A 11 -3.04 1.92 5.18
C PHE A 11 -3.86 0.80 5.84
N GLY A 12 -4.58 0.00 5.05
CA GLY A 12 -5.42 -1.11 5.52
C GLY A 12 -6.52 -0.66 6.48
N TYR A 13 -7.02 0.56 6.30
CA TYR A 13 -7.95 1.26 7.20
C TYR A 13 -7.45 1.42 8.64
N SER A 14 -6.15 1.26 8.90
CA SER A 14 -5.58 1.58 10.22
C SER A 14 -5.55 3.09 10.42
N SER A 15 -6.43 3.57 11.30
CA SER A 15 -6.44 4.98 11.72
C SER A 15 -5.12 5.38 12.38
N GLY A 16 -4.53 4.49 13.19
CA GLY A 16 -3.24 4.72 13.82
C GLY A 16 -2.09 4.86 12.82
N PHE A 17 -2.03 3.98 11.82
CA PHE A 17 -1.01 4.07 10.78
C PHE A 17 -1.18 5.32 9.91
N THR A 18 -2.44 5.66 9.59
CA THR A 18 -2.77 6.89 8.87
C THR A 18 -2.33 8.13 9.63
N ARG A 19 -2.58 8.18 10.95
CA ARG A 19 -2.17 9.28 11.83
C ARG A 19 -0.64 9.39 11.91
N ALA A 20 0.05 8.27 12.10
CA ALA A 20 1.51 8.23 12.16
C ALA A 20 2.15 8.78 10.87
N PHE A 21 1.67 8.34 9.70
CA PHE A 21 2.16 8.83 8.42
C PHE A 21 1.79 10.28 8.14
N GLY A 22 0.60 10.73 8.56
CA GLY A 22 0.19 12.13 8.46
C GLY A 22 1.12 13.04 9.26
N ASP A 23 1.47 12.63 10.48
CA ASP A 23 2.39 13.34 11.34
C ASP A 23 3.82 13.37 10.74
N PHE A 24 4.33 12.24 10.22
CA PHE A 24 5.62 12.19 9.52
C PHE A 24 5.64 13.12 8.30
N ALA A 25 4.60 13.08 7.47
CA ALA A 25 4.47 13.95 6.32
C ALA A 25 4.43 15.42 6.72
N SER A 26 3.77 15.77 7.83
CA SER A 26 3.72 17.14 8.34
C SER A 26 5.12 17.68 8.70
N LYS A 27 5.97 16.84 9.31
CA LYS A 27 7.37 17.19 9.63
C LYS A 27 8.19 17.46 8.37
N LEU A 28 7.99 16.65 7.32
CA LEU A 28 8.69 16.79 6.05
C LEU A 28 8.31 18.04 5.25
N VAL A 29 7.24 18.76 5.64
CA VAL A 29 6.77 19.99 4.97
C VAL A 29 6.57 21.16 5.94
N ALA A 30 7.18 21.08 7.13
CA ALA A 30 6.96 22.05 8.21
C ALA A 30 7.47 23.47 7.89
N THR A 31 8.42 23.61 6.95
CA THR A 31 8.98 24.91 6.52
C THR A 31 9.01 25.03 4.99
N PRO A 32 9.10 26.24 4.41
CA PRO A 32 9.22 26.43 2.96
C PRO A 32 10.40 25.69 2.32
N GLU A 33 11.53 25.60 3.03
CA GLU A 33 12.73 24.87 2.58
C GLU A 33 12.44 23.37 2.50
N LEU A 34 11.80 22.82 3.53
CA LEU A 34 11.41 21.41 3.58
C LEU A 34 10.35 21.06 2.53
N VAL A 35 9.37 21.95 2.29
CA VAL A 35 8.41 21.81 1.18
C VAL A 35 9.15 21.70 -0.15
N THR A 36 10.09 22.61 -0.41
CA THR A 36 10.87 22.62 -1.66
C THR A 36 11.67 21.32 -1.83
N LYS A 37 12.25 20.80 -0.73
CA LYS A 37 13.02 19.54 -0.72
C LYS A 37 12.15 18.29 -0.94
N ASN A 38 11.02 18.19 -0.24
CA ASN A 38 10.31 16.92 -0.05
C ASN A 38 9.02 16.76 -0.86
N LYS A 39 8.45 17.84 -1.40
CA LYS A 39 7.14 17.81 -2.08
C LYS A 39 7.04 16.77 -3.19
N ALA A 40 8.07 16.68 -4.05
CA ALA A 40 8.07 15.70 -5.14
C ALA A 40 8.10 14.26 -4.60
N LYS A 41 8.98 13.97 -3.64
CA LYS A 41 9.12 12.64 -3.02
C LYS A 41 7.81 12.20 -2.33
N LEU A 42 7.18 13.09 -1.56
CA LEU A 42 5.91 12.82 -0.92
C LEU A 42 4.79 12.56 -1.92
N ARG A 43 4.70 13.38 -2.98
CA ARG A 43 3.71 13.16 -4.05
C ARG A 43 3.90 11.80 -4.71
N ASP A 44 5.13 11.45 -5.04
CA ASP A 44 5.43 10.20 -5.75
C ASP A 44 5.19 8.98 -4.85
N PHE A 45 5.54 9.07 -3.56
CA PHE A 45 5.19 8.09 -2.54
C PHE A 45 3.67 7.89 -2.42
N PHE A 46 2.89 8.96 -2.24
CA PHE A 46 1.44 8.86 -2.11
C PHE A 46 0.78 8.33 -3.38
N MET A 47 1.28 8.72 -4.55
CA MET A 47 0.79 8.17 -5.82
C MET A 47 1.08 6.67 -5.93
N LYS A 48 2.28 6.23 -5.54
CA LYS A 48 2.66 4.81 -5.59
C LYS A 48 1.83 3.98 -4.63
N ILE A 49 1.72 4.39 -3.37
CA ILE A 49 1.01 3.61 -2.34
C ILE A 49 -0.47 3.46 -2.69
N ARG A 50 -1.11 4.52 -3.23
CA ARG A 50 -2.50 4.46 -3.73
C ARG A 50 -2.66 3.47 -4.87
N LYS A 51 -1.76 3.53 -5.88
CA LYS A 51 -1.78 2.58 -7.01
C LYS A 51 -1.59 1.13 -6.54
N CYS A 52 -0.64 0.91 -5.63
CA CYS A 52 -0.40 -0.41 -5.06
C CYS A 52 -1.63 -0.94 -4.30
N ALA A 53 -2.25 -0.09 -3.47
CA ALA A 53 -3.44 -0.45 -2.71
C ALA A 53 -4.65 -0.74 -3.60
N LYS A 54 -4.91 0.13 -4.58
CA LYS A 54 -5.94 -0.08 -5.60
C LYS A 54 -5.74 -1.41 -6.33
N ALA A 55 -4.50 -1.67 -6.77
CA ALA A 55 -4.18 -2.90 -7.47
C ALA A 55 -4.46 -4.13 -6.60
N TYR A 56 -4.02 -4.10 -5.33
CA TYR A 56 -4.23 -5.21 -4.42
C TYR A 56 -5.71 -5.42 -4.09
N TYR A 57 -6.39 -4.41 -3.54
CA TYR A 57 -7.75 -4.57 -3.02
C TYR A 57 -8.83 -4.56 -4.09
N LEU A 58 -8.75 -3.64 -5.05
CA LEU A 58 -9.84 -3.41 -6.01
C LEU A 58 -9.63 -4.23 -7.29
N ASP A 59 -8.47 -4.07 -7.94
CA ASP A 59 -8.24 -4.73 -9.23
C ASP A 59 -8.10 -6.26 -9.10
N ALA A 60 -7.61 -6.77 -7.96
CA ALA A 60 -7.54 -8.21 -7.72
C ALA A 60 -8.71 -8.75 -6.89
N TYR A 61 -8.83 -8.34 -5.61
CA TYR A 61 -9.78 -8.99 -4.70
C TYR A 61 -11.25 -8.61 -4.93
N GLU A 62 -11.56 -7.33 -5.15
CA GLU A 62 -12.94 -6.92 -5.48
C GLU A 62 -13.37 -7.53 -6.82
N THR A 63 -12.50 -7.47 -7.84
CA THR A 63 -12.78 -8.11 -9.14
C THR A 63 -12.98 -9.63 -8.99
N LEU A 64 -12.19 -10.30 -8.16
CA LEU A 64 -12.38 -11.72 -7.86
C LEU A 64 -13.74 -11.97 -7.19
N GLN A 65 -14.08 -11.16 -6.19
CA GLN A 65 -15.33 -11.25 -5.46
C GLN A 65 -16.55 -11.09 -6.37
N GLU A 66 -16.52 -10.14 -7.31
CA GLU A 66 -17.57 -9.92 -8.30
C GLU A 66 -17.78 -11.10 -9.25
N ASN A 67 -16.74 -11.91 -9.49
CA ASN A 67 -16.76 -13.03 -10.44
C ASN A 67 -16.78 -14.42 -9.75
N LEU A 68 -16.92 -14.49 -8.42
CA LEU A 68 -16.90 -15.76 -7.67
C LEU A 68 -17.91 -16.78 -8.19
N GLY A 69 -19.10 -16.31 -8.58
CA GLY A 69 -20.20 -17.15 -9.06
C GLY A 69 -20.11 -17.56 -10.52
N THR A 70 -19.05 -17.18 -11.24
CA THR A 70 -18.87 -17.46 -12.67
C THR A 70 -17.49 -18.05 -12.97
N LEU A 71 -16.75 -18.45 -11.93
CA LEU A 71 -15.41 -19.02 -12.09
C LEU A 71 -15.43 -20.37 -12.83
N GLU A 72 -16.56 -21.09 -12.87
CA GLU A 72 -16.66 -22.35 -13.61
C GLU A 72 -16.50 -22.20 -15.13
N VAL A 73 -16.63 -20.97 -15.67
CA VAL A 73 -16.42 -20.66 -17.09
C VAL A 73 -14.93 -20.65 -17.46
N LEU A 74 -14.04 -20.57 -16.47
CA LEU A 74 -12.60 -20.59 -16.70
C LEU A 74 -12.12 -22.00 -17.09
N SER A 75 -11.22 -22.05 -18.07
CA SER A 75 -10.49 -23.28 -18.38
C SER A 75 -9.58 -23.70 -17.21
N ALA A 76 -9.20 -24.98 -17.15
CA ALA A 76 -8.27 -25.48 -16.13
C ALA A 76 -6.93 -24.71 -16.11
N ALA A 77 -6.45 -24.27 -17.28
CA ALA A 77 -5.24 -23.45 -17.38
C ALA A 77 -5.43 -22.04 -16.80
N GLU A 78 -6.59 -21.42 -17.03
CA GLU A 78 -6.95 -20.10 -16.46
C GLU A 78 -7.13 -20.20 -14.94
N VAL A 79 -7.78 -21.25 -14.42
CA VAL A 79 -7.93 -21.49 -12.97
C VAL A 79 -6.57 -21.65 -12.30
N LYS A 80 -5.67 -22.46 -12.88
CA LYS A 80 -4.31 -22.63 -12.37
C LYS A 80 -3.55 -21.29 -12.36
N SER A 81 -3.62 -20.56 -13.46
CA SER A 81 -2.98 -19.24 -13.57
C SER A 81 -3.52 -18.25 -12.53
N LEU A 82 -4.84 -18.23 -12.30
CA LEU A 82 -5.48 -17.39 -11.28
C LEU A 82 -4.97 -17.75 -9.88
N HIS A 83 -4.98 -19.04 -9.54
CA HIS A 83 -4.45 -19.53 -8.26
C HIS A 83 -2.98 -19.12 -8.05
N ASP A 84 -2.12 -19.37 -9.04
CA ASP A 84 -0.69 -19.10 -8.94
C ASP A 84 -0.42 -17.58 -8.79
N ASN A 85 -1.15 -16.74 -9.52
CA ASN A 85 -1.03 -15.28 -9.38
C ASN A 85 -1.57 -14.78 -8.03
N LEU A 86 -2.65 -15.36 -7.49
CA LEU A 86 -3.14 -15.00 -6.15
C LEU A 86 -2.13 -15.36 -5.06
N ALA A 87 -1.48 -16.52 -5.16
CA ALA A 87 -0.42 -16.93 -4.25
C ALA A 87 0.78 -15.97 -4.32
N LEU A 88 1.19 -15.56 -5.53
CA LEU A 88 2.25 -14.56 -5.72
C LEU A 88 1.85 -13.19 -5.17
N LEU A 89 0.61 -12.74 -5.41
CA LEU A 89 0.11 -11.47 -4.90
C LEU A 89 0.16 -11.43 -3.37
N LYS A 90 -0.25 -12.52 -2.72
CA LYS A 90 -0.14 -12.66 -1.27
C LYS A 90 1.31 -12.61 -0.80
N ALA A 91 2.22 -13.32 -1.46
CA ALA A 91 3.63 -13.32 -1.11
C ALA A 91 4.26 -11.92 -1.22
N GLU A 92 3.96 -11.16 -2.27
CA GLU A 92 4.42 -9.77 -2.41
C GLU A 92 3.82 -8.85 -1.35
N ARG A 93 2.56 -9.05 -0.97
CA ARG A 93 1.97 -8.31 0.14
C ARG A 93 2.66 -8.61 1.47
N ASP A 94 3.00 -9.88 1.72
CA ASP A 94 3.72 -10.31 2.91
C ASP A 94 5.15 -9.74 2.93
N LYS A 95 5.82 -9.61 1.78
CA LYS A 95 7.09 -8.86 1.64
C LYS A 95 6.92 -7.38 1.96
N LEU A 96 5.87 -6.72 1.47
CA LEU A 96 5.63 -5.31 1.79
C LEU A 96 5.50 -5.11 3.31
N VAL A 97 4.83 -6.04 3.99
CA VAL A 97 4.71 -6.00 5.45
C VAL A 97 6.06 -6.23 6.12
N SER A 98 6.76 -7.31 5.79
CA SER A 98 7.98 -7.73 6.47
C SER A 98 9.21 -6.87 6.16
N ASN A 99 9.34 -6.36 4.93
CA ASN A 99 10.53 -5.63 4.48
C ASN A 99 10.39 -4.10 4.57
N VAL A 100 9.15 -3.57 4.70
CA VAL A 100 8.92 -2.12 4.73
C VAL A 100 8.14 -1.71 5.97
N VAL A 101 6.96 -2.28 6.20
CA VAL A 101 6.07 -1.83 7.28
C VAL A 101 6.62 -2.20 8.66
N GLN A 102 7.12 -3.43 8.86
CA GLN A 102 7.68 -3.83 10.15
C GLN A 102 8.98 -3.10 10.48
N PRO A 103 9.95 -2.95 9.57
CA PRO A 103 11.14 -2.13 9.84
C PRO A 103 10.81 -0.69 10.23
N LEU A 104 9.81 -0.07 9.61
CA LEU A 104 9.32 1.25 10.03
C LEU A 104 8.78 1.25 11.47
N LYS A 105 7.97 0.25 11.83
CA LYS A 105 7.44 0.10 13.20
C LYS A 105 8.53 -0.12 14.23
N ASP A 106 9.50 -0.97 13.90
CA ASP A 106 10.62 -1.29 14.79
C ASP A 106 11.54 -0.08 14.98
N LYS A 107 11.77 0.68 13.91
CA LYS A 107 12.58 1.91 13.96
C LYS A 107 11.88 3.04 14.71
N TYR A 108 10.56 3.16 14.55
CA TYR A 108 9.76 4.24 15.09
C TYR A 108 8.65 3.70 15.99
N PRO A 109 8.93 3.45 17.28
CA PRO A 109 7.96 2.94 18.26
C PRO A 109 6.69 3.79 18.36
N ILE A 110 6.81 5.09 18.07
CA ILE A 110 5.67 6.02 18.00
C ILE A 110 4.57 5.57 17.03
N ILE A 111 4.92 4.81 15.98
CA ILE A 111 3.93 4.18 15.11
C ILE A 111 3.05 3.23 15.93
N GLY A 112 3.66 2.40 16.78
CA GLY A 112 2.95 1.52 17.71
C GLY A 112 2.06 2.28 18.71
N GLU A 113 2.52 3.43 19.21
CA GLU A 113 1.71 4.31 20.07
C GLU A 113 0.47 4.84 19.35
N TYR A 114 0.63 5.31 18.11
CA TYR A 114 -0.50 5.72 17.27
C TYR A 114 -1.47 4.57 16.97
N PHE A 115 -0.99 3.33 16.86
CA PHE A 115 -1.85 2.16 16.72
C PHE A 115 -2.64 1.87 17.99
N ALA A 116 -2.03 2.01 19.17
CA ALA A 116 -2.65 1.72 20.46
C ALA A 116 -3.69 2.78 20.85
N ASP A 117 -3.40 4.06 20.59
CA ASP A 117 -4.29 5.17 20.88
C ASP A 117 -4.29 6.20 19.73
N PRO A 118 -5.00 5.92 18.62
CA PRO A 118 -5.05 6.80 17.46
C PRO A 118 -5.73 8.15 17.74
N GLY A 119 -6.38 8.32 18.90
CA GLY A 119 -7.03 9.55 19.34
C GLY A 119 -6.16 10.44 20.22
N SER A 120 -5.04 9.93 20.74
CA SER A 120 -4.24 10.64 21.74
C SER A 120 -3.59 11.90 21.22
N ASP A 121 -3.86 13.03 21.87
CA ASP A 121 -3.09 14.28 21.67
C ASP A 121 -1.83 14.34 22.53
N LYS A 122 -1.58 13.28 23.33
CA LYS A 122 -0.39 13.15 24.18
C LYS A 122 0.79 12.51 23.47
N ILE A 123 0.57 11.88 22.30
CA ILE A 123 1.65 11.30 21.51
C ILE A 123 2.50 12.43 20.96
N SER A 124 3.76 12.49 21.40
CA SER A 124 4.70 13.53 20.99
C SER A 124 5.72 12.96 20.02
N ASN A 125 5.71 13.47 18.79
CA ASN A 125 6.68 13.10 17.78
C ASN A 125 7.85 14.08 17.75
N THR A 126 8.99 13.63 18.25
CA THR A 126 10.26 14.38 18.26
C THR A 126 11.13 14.10 17.04
N LEU A 127 10.71 13.24 16.11
CA LEU A 127 11.47 12.93 14.91
C LEU A 127 11.64 14.18 14.04
N THR A 128 12.87 14.36 13.57
CA THR A 128 13.21 15.39 12.61
C THR A 128 12.89 14.95 11.18
N ALA A 129 12.75 15.92 10.28
CA ALA A 129 12.56 15.64 8.86
C ALA A 129 13.72 14.83 8.27
N ASP A 130 14.96 15.12 8.68
CA ASP A 130 16.16 14.43 8.17
C ASP A 130 16.24 12.98 8.68
N GLU A 131 15.82 12.68 9.91
CA GLU A 131 15.73 11.30 10.41
C GLU A 131 14.71 10.48 9.61
N ILE A 132 13.52 11.03 9.40
CA ILE A 132 12.45 10.40 8.62
C ILE A 132 12.94 10.12 7.20
N GLU A 133 13.52 11.13 6.54
CA GLU A 133 14.01 11.01 5.16
C GLU A 133 15.16 9.99 5.06
N THR A 134 16.13 10.07 5.95
CA THR A 134 17.30 9.18 5.95
C THR A 134 16.87 7.73 6.06
N TYR A 135 15.97 7.43 6.99
CA TYR A 135 15.50 6.06 7.15
C TYR A 135 14.62 5.60 5.99
N TRP A 136 13.71 6.46 5.49
CA TRP A 136 12.89 6.13 4.32
C TRP A 136 13.75 5.79 3.09
N ASN A 137 14.86 6.49 2.88
CA ASN A 137 15.77 6.20 1.77
C ASN A 137 16.40 4.79 1.84
N THR A 138 16.43 4.16 3.02
CA THR A 138 16.89 2.76 3.16
C THR A 138 15.85 1.73 2.71
N LEU A 139 14.57 2.12 2.63
CA LEU A 139 13.44 1.24 2.33
C LEU A 139 12.78 1.53 0.98
N SER A 140 12.98 2.74 0.42
CA SER A 140 12.22 3.24 -0.72
C SER A 140 12.35 2.40 -1.98
N ALA A 141 13.54 1.88 -2.29
CA ALA A 141 13.77 1.03 -3.45
C ALA A 141 13.03 -0.31 -3.35
N GLU A 142 13.06 -0.93 -2.16
CA GLU A 142 12.35 -2.18 -1.87
C GLU A 142 10.83 -1.96 -1.93
N PHE A 143 10.34 -0.87 -1.33
CA PHE A 143 8.94 -0.46 -1.43
C PHE A 143 8.48 -0.31 -2.88
N ASP A 144 9.26 0.40 -3.70
CA ASP A 144 8.93 0.64 -5.10
C ASP A 144 8.90 -0.66 -5.90
N SER A 145 9.86 -1.55 -5.66
CA SER A 145 9.93 -2.87 -6.31
C SER A 145 8.70 -3.72 -5.99
N ILE A 146 8.38 -3.86 -4.69
CA ILE A 146 7.23 -4.66 -4.25
C ILE A 146 5.91 -4.08 -4.78
N CYS A 147 5.74 -2.75 -4.71
CA CYS A 147 4.54 -2.09 -5.25
C CYS A 147 4.37 -2.33 -6.75
N ASN A 148 5.46 -2.29 -7.52
CA ASN A 148 5.41 -2.57 -8.96
C ASN A 148 5.00 -4.02 -9.25
N GLU A 149 5.52 -4.99 -8.51
CA GLU A 149 5.14 -6.39 -8.70
C GLU A 149 3.68 -6.65 -8.28
N ILE A 150 3.20 -6.06 -7.19
CA ILE A 150 1.77 -6.10 -6.81
C ILE A 150 0.90 -5.57 -7.96
N ILE A 151 1.22 -4.39 -8.51
CA ILE A 151 0.45 -3.79 -9.62
C ILE A 151 0.41 -4.71 -10.83
N LYS A 152 1.56 -5.30 -11.19
CA LYS A 152 1.70 -6.21 -12.33
C LYS A 152 0.93 -7.50 -12.14
N ILE A 153 1.01 -8.12 -10.97
CA ILE A 153 0.32 -9.39 -10.65
C ILE A 153 -1.19 -9.16 -10.62
N SER A 154 -1.65 -8.10 -9.96
CA SER A 154 -3.07 -7.73 -9.95
C SER A 154 -3.62 -7.49 -11.35
N GLY A 155 -2.86 -6.85 -12.24
CA GLY A 155 -3.25 -6.69 -13.65
C GLY A 155 -3.47 -8.02 -14.37
N LYS A 156 -2.65 -9.04 -14.09
CA LYS A 156 -2.84 -10.40 -14.65
C LYS A 156 -4.10 -11.07 -14.10
N ILE A 157 -4.33 -10.98 -12.79
CA ILE A 157 -5.54 -11.51 -12.13
C ILE A 157 -6.79 -10.88 -12.75
N LYS A 158 -6.81 -9.55 -12.82
CA LYS A 158 -7.89 -8.80 -13.44
C LYS A 158 -8.15 -9.22 -14.89
N GLY A 159 -7.10 -9.38 -15.69
CA GLY A 159 -7.22 -9.83 -17.08
C GLY A 159 -7.84 -11.23 -17.22
N ILE A 160 -7.51 -12.16 -16.31
CA ILE A 160 -8.13 -13.50 -16.29
C ILE A 160 -9.63 -13.40 -15.97
N LEU A 161 -9.99 -12.57 -14.99
CA LEU A 161 -11.36 -12.43 -14.52
C LEU A 161 -12.24 -11.63 -15.50
N ASP A 162 -11.71 -10.58 -16.11
CA ASP A 162 -12.45 -9.80 -17.12
C ASP A 162 -12.72 -10.62 -18.40
N ASN A 163 -11.92 -11.65 -18.71
CA ASN A 163 -12.22 -12.58 -19.81
C ASN A 163 -13.51 -13.38 -19.58
N ILE A 164 -13.97 -13.52 -18.32
CA ILE A 164 -15.25 -14.17 -18.01
C ILE A 164 -16.40 -13.34 -18.60
N LYS A 165 -16.33 -12.00 -18.49
CA LYS A 165 -17.35 -11.07 -19.02
C LYS A 165 -17.47 -11.12 -20.55
N VAL A 166 -16.44 -11.57 -21.26
CA VAL A 166 -16.44 -11.70 -22.74
C VAL A 166 -17.01 -13.05 -23.20
N LYS A 167 -16.99 -14.07 -22.32
CA LYS A 167 -17.46 -15.43 -22.63
C LYS A 167 -18.91 -15.70 -22.20
N GLY A 168 -19.52 -14.77 -21.45
CA GLY A 168 -20.89 -14.84 -20.94
C GLY A 168 -21.95 -14.33 -21.91
#